data_AF-A0A839V9E3-F1
#
_entry.id   AF-A0A839V9E3-F1
#
_cell.length_a   1.000
_cell.length_b   1.000
_cell.length_c   1.000
_cell.angle_alpha   90.00
_cell.angle_beta   90.00
_cell.angle_gamma   90.00
#
_symmetry.space_group_name_H-M   'P 1'
#
loop_
_entity.id
_entity.type
_entity.pdbx_description
1 polymer ?
#
loop_
_entity_poly.entity_id
_entity_poly.type
_entity_poly.pdbx_seq_one_letter_code
_entity_poly.pdbx_strand_id
1 'polypeptide(L)'
;MMVGRQHLCGHMPAEGVYVYLAANFLEEDRHWRWCLYFERTATEKDLNTYHMLEQEGDTLWSAAIGISHCPFCGEGLPDDTLKEDRVAEMVMTDYRFDWLGR
;
A
#
# COMPACT_ATOMS: atom_id res chain seq x y z
N MET A 1 11.97 9.83 2.76
CA MET A 1 11.00 10.19 3.82
C MET A 1 9.69 10.50 3.14
N MET A 2 8.62 9.76 3.45
CA MET A 2 7.28 10.05 2.92
C MET A 2 6.79 11.35 3.58
N VAL A 3 6.72 12.44 2.81
CA VAL A 3 6.27 13.74 3.30
C VAL A 3 4.83 13.92 2.82
N GLY A 4 3.86 13.59 3.66
CA GLY A 4 2.44 13.70 3.30
C GLY A 4 1.50 13.52 4.48
N ARG A 5 0.26 13.98 4.32
CA ARG A 5 -0.83 13.69 5.28
C ARG A 5 -1.07 12.18 5.34
N GLN A 6 -1.20 11.64 6.54
CA GLN A 6 -1.61 10.26 6.80
C GLN A 6 -2.96 10.29 7.54
N HIS A 7 -3.84 9.34 7.23
CA HIS A 7 -5.05 9.11 8.02
C HIS A 7 -4.77 8.02 9.05
N LEU A 8 -4.97 8.35 10.32
CA LEU A 8 -4.82 7.43 11.45
C LEU A 8 -6.20 6.98 11.91
N CYS A 9 -6.45 5.67 11.85
CA CYS A 9 -7.71 5.07 12.26
C CYS A 9 -7.46 4.05 13.37
N GLY A 10 -8.23 4.10 14.45
CA GLY A 10 -8.11 3.14 15.56
C GLY A 10 -8.52 1.71 15.22
N HIS A 11 -9.22 1.51 14.09
CA HIS A 11 -9.60 0.19 13.58
C HIS A 11 -8.60 -0.38 12.54
N MET A 12 -7.56 0.38 12.20
CA MET A 12 -6.53 -0.06 11.26
C MET A 12 -5.58 -1.04 11.96
N PRO A 13 -5.08 -2.06 11.24
CA PRO A 13 -3.98 -2.89 11.73
C PRO A 13 -2.78 -2.04 12.15
N ALA A 14 -2.08 -2.47 13.20
CA ALA A 14 -0.93 -1.72 13.72
C ALA A 14 0.27 -1.71 12.76
N GLU A 15 0.39 -2.72 11.90
CA GLU A 15 1.54 -2.94 11.02
C GLU A 15 1.11 -3.35 9.61
N GLY A 16 1.89 -2.94 8.62
CA GLY A 16 1.74 -3.37 7.22
C GLY A 16 0.53 -2.80 6.48
N VAL A 17 -0.25 -1.91 7.11
CA VAL A 17 -1.39 -1.23 6.47
C VAL A 17 -1.39 0.24 6.84
N TYR A 18 -1.56 1.08 5.82
CA TYR A 18 -1.44 2.51 5.95
C TYR A 18 -2.37 3.24 4.99
N VAL A 19 -2.81 4.44 5.36
CA VAL A 19 -3.58 5.33 4.47
C VAL A 19 -2.82 6.63 4.30
N TYR A 20 -2.32 6.87 3.09
CA TYR A 20 -1.48 8.01 2.74
C TYR A 20 -2.05 8.79 1.58
N LEU A 21 -1.48 9.96 1.32
CA LEU A 21 -1.69 10.64 0.05
C LEU A 21 -1.18 9.79 -1.12
N ALA A 22 -2.04 9.63 -2.14
CA ALA A 22 -1.78 8.84 -3.34
C ALA A 22 -0.57 9.34 -4.14
N ALA A 23 -0.23 10.62 -4.05
CA ALA A 23 0.93 11.21 -4.72
C ALA A 23 2.26 10.53 -4.39
N ASN A 24 2.34 9.77 -3.28
CA ASN A 24 3.54 9.04 -2.91
C ASN A 24 3.67 7.65 -3.57
N PHE A 25 2.59 7.12 -4.16
CA PHE A 25 2.51 5.71 -4.60
C PHE A 25 1.87 5.53 -5.99
N LEU A 26 0.98 6.44 -6.37
CA LEU A 26 0.21 6.40 -7.61
C LEU A 26 0.54 7.65 -8.45
N GLU A 27 1.83 7.90 -8.71
CA GLU A 27 2.31 9.14 -9.36
C GLU A 27 1.69 9.40 -10.75
N GLU A 28 1.36 8.33 -11.49
CA GLU A 28 0.69 8.42 -12.79
C GLU A 28 -0.82 8.68 -12.67
N ASP A 29 -1.43 8.36 -11.52
CA ASP A 29 -2.85 8.51 -11.27
C ASP A 29 -3.15 9.78 -10.47
N ARG A 30 -3.28 10.89 -11.20
CA ARG A 30 -3.61 12.22 -10.61
C ARG A 30 -5.05 12.32 -10.10
N HIS A 31 -5.85 11.26 -10.22
CA HIS A 31 -7.27 11.30 -9.88
C HIS A 31 -7.52 10.95 -8.43
N TRP A 32 -6.74 10.03 -7.86
CA TRP A 32 -6.86 9.69 -6.44
C TRP A 32 -6.00 10.63 -5.60
N ARG A 33 -6.58 11.16 -4.52
CA ARG A 33 -5.83 11.97 -3.54
C ARG A 33 -5.27 11.13 -2.41
N TRP A 34 -5.95 10.03 -2.10
CA TRP A 34 -5.59 9.11 -1.04
C TRP A 34 -5.44 7.70 -1.57
N CYS A 35 -4.56 6.94 -0.94
CA CYS A 35 -4.41 5.53 -1.20
C CYS A 35 -4.34 4.73 0.10
N LEU A 36 -4.94 3.54 0.08
CA LEU A 36 -4.61 2.47 1.00
C LEU A 36 -3.35 1.80 0.48
N TYR A 37 -2.28 1.91 1.26
CA TYR A 37 -1.03 1.22 1.03
C TYR A 37 -0.92 0.08 2.03
N PHE A 38 -0.63 -1.13 1.56
CA PHE A 38 -0.35 -2.24 2.45
C PHE A 38 0.83 -3.04 1.91
N GLU A 39 1.63 -3.53 2.83
CA GLU A 39 2.88 -4.22 2.56
C GLU A 39 3.05 -5.40 3.51
N ARG A 40 3.78 -6.40 3.03
CA ARG A 40 4.26 -7.49 3.87
C ARG A 40 5.77 -7.49 3.83
N THR A 41 6.38 -7.46 5.00
CA THR A 41 7.82 -7.57 5.16
C THR A 41 8.23 -9.00 5.54
N ALA A 42 9.48 -9.33 5.24
CA ALA A 42 10.10 -10.60 5.57
C ALA A 42 10.29 -10.73 7.08
N THR A 43 9.85 -11.86 7.63
CA THR A 43 10.12 -12.25 9.03
C THR A 43 11.33 -13.19 9.10
N GLU A 44 11.90 -13.41 10.30
CA GLU A 44 13.01 -14.37 10.51
C GLU A 44 12.71 -15.75 9.90
N LYS A 45 11.44 -16.17 10.01
CA LYS A 45 10.95 -17.43 9.45
C LYS A 45 10.98 -17.45 7.92
N ASP A 46 10.70 -16.31 7.29
CA ASP A 46 10.77 -16.17 5.84
C ASP A 46 12.24 -16.23 5.37
N LEU A 47 13.19 -15.64 6.09
CA LEU A 47 14.63 -15.72 5.75
C LEU A 47 15.16 -17.16 5.78
N ASN A 48 14.73 -17.95 6.77
CA ASN A 48 15.11 -19.36 6.85
C ASN A 48 14.51 -20.20 5.71
N THR A 49 13.41 -19.74 5.11
CA THR A 49 12.71 -20.44 4.02
C THR A 49 13.19 -20.00 2.64
N TYR A 50 13.54 -18.72 2.48
CA TYR A 50 13.90 -18.11 1.21
C TYR A 50 15.30 -17.55 1.26
N HIS A 51 16.25 -18.26 0.64
CA HIS A 51 17.67 -17.87 0.59
C HIS A 51 17.97 -16.59 -0.20
N MET A 52 16.97 -16.01 -0.86
CA MET A 52 17.09 -14.74 -1.59
C MET A 52 16.72 -13.52 -0.74
N LEU A 53 16.18 -13.72 0.47
CA LEU A 53 15.90 -12.64 1.42
C LEU A 53 17.16 -12.40 2.23
N GLU A 54 17.63 -11.16 2.24
CA GLU A 54 18.89 -10.80 2.88
C GLU A 54 18.66 -10.42 4.33
N GLN A 55 17.55 -9.73 4.63
CA GLN A 55 17.29 -9.14 5.95
C GLN A 55 15.82 -9.20 6.37
N GLU A 56 15.60 -9.30 7.68
CA GLU A 56 14.29 -9.06 8.28
C GLU A 56 13.86 -7.62 8.01
N GLY A 57 12.60 -7.44 7.61
CA GLY A 57 12.08 -6.15 7.18
C GLY A 57 12.11 -5.92 5.68
N ASP A 58 12.73 -6.79 4.89
CA ASP A 58 12.69 -6.69 3.42
C ASP A 58 11.25 -6.78 2.91
N THR A 59 10.80 -5.83 2.09
CA THR A 59 9.44 -5.86 1.52
C THR A 59 9.30 -7.05 0.57
N LEU A 60 8.43 -8.00 0.91
CA LEU A 60 8.09 -9.13 0.05
C LEU A 60 7.19 -8.69 -1.10
N TRP A 61 6.15 -7.94 -0.76
CA TRP A 61 5.22 -7.36 -1.71
C TRP A 61 4.54 -6.15 -1.09
N SER A 62 4.04 -5.27 -1.96
CA SER A 62 3.25 -4.11 -1.59
C SER A 62 2.15 -3.87 -2.62
N ALA A 63 1.07 -3.24 -2.17
CA ALA A 63 0.00 -2.80 -3.05
C ALA A 63 -0.51 -1.42 -2.60
N ALA A 64 -0.85 -0.61 -3.59
CA ALA A 64 -1.49 0.68 -3.39
C ALA A 64 -2.84 0.71 -4.11
N ILE A 65 -3.87 1.16 -3.40
CA ILE A 65 -5.24 1.22 -3.90
C ILE A 65 -5.77 2.64 -3.70
N GLY A 66 -6.24 3.27 -4.77
CA GLY A 66 -6.90 4.58 -4.67
C GLY A 66 -8.19 4.49 -3.86
N ILE A 67 -8.35 5.35 -2.84
CA ILE A 67 -9.52 5.35 -1.97
C ILE A 67 -10.05 6.76 -1.70
N SER A 68 -11.35 6.84 -1.47
CA SER A 68 -12.05 8.07 -1.05
C SER A 68 -12.46 8.06 0.41
N HIS A 69 -12.64 6.86 0.96
CA HIS A 69 -13.07 6.62 2.33
C HIS A 69 -12.11 5.65 2.99
N CYS A 70 -11.88 5.83 4.28
CA CYS A 70 -11.11 4.88 5.06
C CYS A 70 -11.90 3.56 5.16
N PRO A 71 -11.37 2.41 4.72
CA PRO A 71 -12.09 1.13 4.78
C PRO A 71 -12.29 0.59 6.21
N PHE A 72 -11.66 1.21 7.21
CA PHE A 72 -11.69 0.76 8.60
C PHE A 72 -12.67 1.55 9.49
N CYS A 73 -12.75 2.88 9.34
CA CYS A 73 -13.74 3.70 10.07
C CYS A 73 -14.91 4.15 9.19
N GLY A 74 -14.82 4.03 7.87
CA GLY A 74 -15.82 4.52 6.94
C GLY A 74 -15.83 6.05 6.76
N GLU A 75 -14.93 6.78 7.41
CA GLU A 75 -14.84 8.23 7.27
C GLU A 75 -14.34 8.62 5.88
N GLY A 76 -14.97 9.65 5.29
CA GLY A 76 -14.52 10.27 4.05
C GLY A 76 -13.19 10.99 4.26
N LEU A 77 -12.23 10.75 3.38
CA LEU A 77 -10.92 11.36 3.46
C LEU A 77 -10.99 12.80 2.91
N PRO A 78 -10.40 13.78 3.61
CA PRO A 78 -10.54 15.19 3.23
C PRO A 78 -9.87 15.47 1.89
N ASP A 79 -10.37 16.46 1.16
CA ASP A 79 -9.87 16.88 -0.16
C ASP A 79 -10.02 15.83 -1.29
N ASP A 80 -10.71 14.72 -1.03
CA ASP A 80 -11.08 13.79 -2.07
C ASP A 80 -12.29 14.32 -2.85
N THR A 81 -12.00 14.97 -3.99
CA THR A 81 -13.01 15.57 -4.86
C THR A 81 -13.37 14.63 -6.01
N LEU A 82 -13.56 13.34 -5.73
CA LEU A 82 -14.05 12.42 -6.76
C LEU A 82 -15.42 12.91 -7.22
N LYS A 83 -15.46 13.44 -8.45
CA LYS A 83 -16.68 13.98 -9.07
C LYS A 83 -17.61 12.87 -9.58
N GLU A 84 -17.16 11.62 -9.57
CA GLU A 84 -17.86 10.45 -10.10
C GLU A 84 -17.62 9.24 -9.18
N ASP A 85 -18.62 8.37 -9.04
CA ASP A 85 -18.49 7.07 -8.37
C ASP A 85 -17.48 6.22 -9.14
N ARG A 86 -16.27 6.06 -8.58
CA ARG A 86 -15.23 5.19 -9.14
C ARG A 86 -15.04 3.94 -8.30
N VAL A 87 -14.81 2.83 -9.00
CA VAL A 87 -14.35 1.59 -8.40
C VAL A 87 -12.85 1.73 -8.14
N ALA A 88 -12.40 1.32 -6.95
CA ALA A 88 -10.99 1.40 -6.56
C ALA A 88 -10.11 0.59 -7.53
N GLU A 89 -9.03 1.21 -8.03
CA GLU A 89 -8.04 0.56 -8.87
C GLU A 89 -6.87 0.09 -8.01
N MET A 90 -6.47 -1.18 -8.17
CA MET A 90 -5.40 -1.81 -7.39
C MET A 90 -4.14 -1.93 -8.23
N VAL A 91 -3.09 -1.22 -7.84
CA VAL A 91 -1.75 -1.39 -8.39
C VAL A 91 -0.98 -2.32 -7.46
N MET A 92 -0.73 -3.53 -7.95
CA MET A 92 0.09 -4.52 -7.25
C MET A 92 1.50 -4.45 -7.80
N THR A 93 2.45 -4.08 -6.96
CA THR A 93 3.88 -4.21 -7.29
C THR A 93 4.33 -5.54 -6.74
N ASP A 94 4.10 -6.61 -7.51
CA ASP A 94 4.82 -7.85 -7.29
C ASP A 94 6.29 -7.56 -7.60
N TYR A 95 7.19 -7.68 -6.62
CA TYR A 95 8.57 -8.04 -6.94
C TYR A 95 8.53 -9.46 -7.49
N ARG A 96 8.16 -9.55 -8.78
CA ARG A 96 8.09 -10.78 -9.53
C ARG A 96 9.51 -11.30 -9.59
N PHE A 97 9.84 -12.23 -8.69
CA PHE A 97 10.94 -13.15 -8.89
C PHE A 97 10.65 -13.87 -10.21
N ASP A 98 11.25 -13.37 -11.29
CA ASP A 98 11.32 -14.08 -12.56
C ASP A 98 12.11 -15.36 -12.30
N TRP A 99 11.39 -16.41 -11.91
CA TRP A 99 11.81 -17.79 -12.14
C TRP A 99 11.78 -18.04 -13.65
N LEU A 100 12.68 -17.39 -14.39
CA LEU A 100 13.17 -17.95 -15.64
C LEU A 100 14.18 -19.02 -15.24
N GLY A 101 13.65 -20.23 -15.04
CA GLY A 101 14.47 -21.43 -15.13
C GLY A 101 15.18 -21.45 -16.48
N ARG A 102 16.46 -21.11 -16.47
CA ARG A 102 17.51 -21.75 -17.26
C ARG A 102 18.89 -21.38 -16.78
#